data_AF-A0A5W9FH59-F1
#
_entry.id   AF-A0A5W9FH59-F1
#
_cell.length_a   1.000
_cell.length_b   1.000
_cell.length_c   1.000
_cell.angle_alpha   90.00
_cell.angle_beta   90.00
_cell.angle_gamma   90.00
#
_symmetry.space_group_name_H-M   'P 1'
#
loop_
_entity.id
_entity.type
_entity.pdbx_description
1 polymer ?
#
loop_
_entity_poly.entity_id
_entity_poly.type
_entity_poly.pdbx_seq_one_letter_code
_entity_poly.pdbx_strand_id
1 'polypeptide(L)'
;PDMASFAAGPGWMKFPSGKIIQYGYHTSSASGAIIVNFPIPFPTQCFGVTGAGTDSSAANIAGCQVIDKAGFNLSAWLVAANSVFNRTATNISWIAVGI
;
A
#
# COMPACT_ATOMS: atom_id res chain seq x y z
N PRO A 1 -1.64 1.52 -29.65
CA PRO A 1 -0.54 2.10 -28.84
C PRO A 1 0.53 1.05 -28.56
N ASP A 2 1.82 1.33 -28.77
CA ASP A 2 2.88 0.42 -28.35
C ASP A 2 3.02 0.47 -26.82
N MET A 3 3.26 -0.69 -26.20
CA MET A 3 3.53 -0.81 -24.76
C MET A 3 4.96 -1.28 -24.49
N ALA A 4 5.80 -1.37 -25.54
CA ALA A 4 7.13 -1.97 -25.46
C ALA A 4 8.13 -1.14 -24.63
N SER A 5 7.86 0.16 -24.47
CA SER A 5 8.69 1.07 -23.68
C SER A 5 8.43 1.02 -22.17
N PHE A 6 7.37 0.34 -21.73
CA PHE A 6 7.02 0.17 -20.32
C PHE A 6 7.64 -1.12 -19.79
N ALA A 7 8.44 -1.03 -18.73
CA ALA A 7 8.86 -2.21 -17.99
C ALA A 7 7.79 -2.56 -16.95
N ALA A 8 7.50 -3.84 -16.72
CA ALA A 8 6.53 -4.26 -15.73
C ALA A 8 6.88 -5.64 -15.16
N GLY A 9 6.31 -5.94 -14.01
CA GLY A 9 6.37 -7.24 -13.36
C GLY A 9 5.21 -7.42 -12.39
N PRO A 10 5.18 -8.52 -11.64
CA PRO A 10 4.14 -8.75 -10.65
C PRO A 10 4.07 -7.59 -9.64
N GLY A 11 2.93 -6.89 -9.60
CA GLY A 11 2.68 -5.80 -8.66
C GLY A 11 3.37 -4.47 -8.97
N TRP A 12 3.97 -4.28 -10.16
CA TRP A 12 4.57 -2.99 -10.52
C TRP A 12 4.63 -2.74 -12.04
N MET A 13 4.70 -1.45 -12.39
CA MET A 13 5.00 -0.98 -13.75
C MET A 13 5.86 0.28 -13.67
N LYS A 14 6.79 0.43 -14.61
CA LYS A 14 7.70 1.55 -14.76
C LYS A 14 7.48 2.24 -16.10
N PHE A 15 7.28 3.54 -16.04
CA PHE A 15 7.14 4.41 -17.19
C PHE A 15 8.51 4.73 -17.80
N PRO A 16 8.58 5.07 -19.10
CA PRO A 16 9.81 5.57 -19.73
C PRO A 16 10.42 6.78 -19.01
N SER A 17 9.61 7.59 -18.33
CA SER A 17 10.04 8.72 -17.50
C SER A 17 10.73 8.33 -16.20
N GLY A 18 10.90 7.04 -15.94
CA GLY A 18 11.51 6.50 -14.72
C GLY A 18 10.54 6.35 -13.54
N LYS A 19 9.35 6.94 -13.60
CA LYS A 19 8.31 6.80 -12.57
C LYS A 19 7.85 5.35 -12.46
N ILE A 20 7.52 4.92 -11.25
CA ILE A 20 7.06 3.56 -10.96
C ILE A 20 5.73 3.64 -10.21
N ILE A 21 4.77 2.81 -10.62
CA ILE A 21 3.57 2.49 -9.84
C ILE A 21 3.74 1.08 -9.31
N GLN A 22 3.48 0.87 -8.03
CA GLN A 22 3.46 -0.45 -7.39
C GLN A 22 2.13 -0.64 -6.67
N TYR A 23 1.63 -1.87 -6.59
CA TYR A 23 0.33 -2.18 -5.99
C TYR A 23 0.30 -3.61 -5.46
N GLY A 24 -0.64 -3.88 -4.56
CA GLY A 24 -0.81 -5.21 -4.01
C GLY A 24 -1.91 -5.30 -2.96
N TYR A 25 -1.92 -6.43 -2.27
CA TYR A 25 -2.81 -6.73 -1.16
C TYR A 25 -2.00 -7.26 0.01
N HIS A 26 -2.32 -6.82 1.23
CA HIS A 26 -1.79 -7.41 2.45
C HIS A 26 -2.84 -7.42 3.55
N THR A 27 -2.76 -8.42 4.42
CA THR A 27 -3.55 -8.48 5.64
C THR A 27 -2.90 -7.62 6.72
N SER A 28 -3.62 -6.63 7.24
CA SER A 28 -3.20 -5.85 8.40
C SER A 28 -3.18 -6.70 9.68
N SER A 29 -2.68 -6.14 10.77
CA SER A 29 -2.65 -6.80 12.08
C SER A 29 -3.53 -6.08 13.11
N ALA A 30 -4.19 -6.86 13.96
CA ALA A 30 -4.89 -6.35 15.14
C ALA A 30 -3.93 -5.89 16.25
N SER A 31 -2.67 -6.34 16.24
CA SER A 31 -1.70 -6.05 17.30
C SER A 31 -0.85 -4.80 17.03
N GLY A 32 -0.76 -4.33 15.78
CA GLY A 32 0.13 -3.22 15.42
C GLY A 32 0.20 -2.95 13.93
N ALA A 33 1.02 -1.97 13.54
CA ALA A 33 1.36 -1.79 12.14
C ALA A 33 2.23 -2.94 11.65
N ILE A 34 2.05 -3.35 10.40
CA ILE A 34 2.96 -4.29 9.73
C ILE A 34 3.82 -3.54 8.72
N ILE A 35 5.00 -4.07 8.44
CA ILE A 35 5.86 -3.56 7.38
C ILE A 35 5.53 -4.31 6.09
N VAL A 36 5.26 -3.56 5.03
CA VAL A 36 5.09 -4.06 3.67
C VAL A 36 6.27 -3.60 2.83
N ASN A 37 6.97 -4.54 2.22
CA ASN A 37 8.01 -4.25 1.24
C ASN A 37 7.39 -4.07 -0.14
N PHE A 38 7.85 -3.07 -0.89
CA PHE A 38 7.48 -2.92 -2.28
C PHE A 38 8.04 -4.08 -3.13
N PRO A 39 7.33 -4.54 -4.19
CA PRO A 39 7.84 -5.55 -5.12
C PRO A 39 9.25 -5.28 -5.64
N ILE A 40 9.56 -4.01 -5.91
CA ILE A 40 10.91 -3.51 -6.14
C ILE A 40 11.15 -2.24 -5.32
N PRO A 41 12.36 -1.96 -4.82
CA PRO A 41 12.66 -0.66 -4.24
C PRO A 41 12.49 0.44 -5.28
N PHE A 42 11.90 1.57 -4.89
CA PHE A 42 11.99 2.79 -5.69
C PHE A 42 13.47 3.21 -5.77
N PRO A 43 14.03 3.45 -6.97
CA PRO A 43 15.45 3.82 -7.09
C PRO A 43 15.86 5.02 -6.23
N THR A 44 14.99 6.03 -6.13
CA THR A 44 15.24 7.30 -5.43
C THR A 44 14.32 7.47 -4.21
N GLN A 45 12.99 7.48 -4.40
CA GLN A 45 12.02 7.68 -3.32
C GLN A 45 10.60 7.22 -3.69
N CYS A 46 9.83 6.86 -2.65
CA CYS A 46 8.38 6.73 -2.72
C CYS A 46 7.74 8.10 -2.43
N PHE A 47 6.92 8.61 -3.34
CA PHE A 47 6.18 9.87 -3.13
C PHE A 47 4.97 9.69 -2.21
N GLY A 48 4.39 8.49 -2.18
CA GLY A 48 3.25 8.20 -1.35
C GLY A 48 2.67 6.82 -1.62
N VAL A 49 1.95 6.32 -0.62
CA VAL A 49 1.17 5.09 -0.68
C VAL A 49 -0.21 5.37 -0.10
N THR A 50 -1.23 4.81 -0.73
CA THR A 50 -2.58 4.81 -0.19
C THR A 50 -3.13 3.39 -0.24
N GLY A 51 -4.06 3.10 0.67
CA GLY A 51 -4.72 1.81 0.74
C GLY A 51 -6.20 1.94 1.05
N ALA A 52 -6.93 0.88 0.73
CA ALA A 52 -8.36 0.79 0.96
C ALA A 52 -8.72 -0.57 1.56
N GLY A 53 -9.58 -0.56 2.58
CA GLY A 53 -10.18 -1.77 3.10
C GLY A 53 -11.02 -2.45 2.02
N THR A 54 -10.84 -3.77 1.87
CA THR A 54 -11.66 -4.56 0.92
C THR A 54 -12.80 -5.31 1.61
N ASP A 55 -12.85 -5.25 2.93
CA ASP A 55 -13.89 -5.86 3.76
C ASP A 55 -14.76 -4.75 4.39
N SER A 56 -16.01 -4.66 3.95
CA SER A 56 -16.99 -3.68 4.41
C SER A 56 -17.34 -3.79 5.89
N SER A 57 -17.05 -4.92 6.53
CA SER A 57 -17.38 -5.21 7.92
C SER A 57 -16.18 -5.12 8.87
N ALA A 58 -14.95 -5.18 8.34
CA ALA A 58 -13.76 -5.29 9.18
C ALA A 58 -12.91 -4.02 9.29
N ALA A 59 -12.82 -3.16 8.26
CA ALA A 59 -12.10 -1.88 8.35
C ALA A 59 -12.80 -0.78 7.54
N ASN A 60 -13.01 0.37 8.19
CA ASN A 60 -13.43 1.60 7.51
C ASN A 60 -12.32 2.65 7.42
N ILE A 61 -11.14 2.36 7.96
CA ILE A 61 -9.96 3.22 7.88
C ILE A 61 -8.74 2.36 7.54
N ALA A 62 -7.99 2.74 6.50
CA ALA A 62 -6.68 2.19 6.17
C ALA A 62 -5.61 3.27 6.33
N GLY A 63 -4.53 2.95 7.03
CA GLY A 63 -3.38 3.82 7.21
C GLY A 63 -2.16 3.25 6.51
N CYS A 64 -1.56 4.04 5.63
CA CYS A 64 -0.29 3.72 4.99
C CYS A 64 0.71 4.85 5.29
N GLN A 65 1.87 4.51 5.84
CA GLN A 65 2.93 5.47 6.12
C GLN A 65 4.22 4.99 5.46
N VAL A 66 4.72 5.74 4.48
CA VAL A 66 6.03 5.47 3.84
C VAL A 66 7.11 5.41 4.92
N ILE A 67 7.93 4.37 4.88
CA ILE A 67 9.14 4.26 5.70
C ILE A 67 10.30 4.84 4.89
N ASP A 68 10.53 4.29 3.70
CA ASP A 68 11.59 4.70 2.79
C ASP A 68 11.27 4.24 1.35
N LYS A 69 12.32 4.11 0.53
CA LYS A 69 12.22 3.65 -0.86
C LYS A 69 11.90 2.15 -1.01
N ALA A 70 11.99 1.36 0.06
CA ALA A 70 11.81 -0.09 0.04
C ALA A 70 10.49 -0.55 0.65
N GLY A 71 9.86 0.25 1.53
CA GLY A 71 8.58 -0.16 2.12
C GLY A 71 7.81 0.91 2.87
N PHE A 72 6.71 0.46 3.48
CA PHE A 72 5.78 1.28 4.24
C PHE A 72 5.14 0.51 5.39
N ASN A 73 4.65 1.23 6.40
CA ASN A 73 3.80 0.68 7.45
C ASN A 73 2.35 0.61 6.97
N LEU A 74 1.70 -0.52 7.16
CA LEU A 74 0.29 -0.76 6.87
C LEU A 74 -0.49 -1.01 8.16
N SER A 75 -1.65 -0.39 8.29
CA SER A 75 -2.57 -0.54 9.42
C SER A 75 -4.00 -0.38 8.98
N ALA A 76 -4.93 -0.98 9.71
CA ALA A 76 -6.36 -0.80 9.50
C ALA A 76 -7.09 -0.71 10.83
N TRP A 77 -8.17 0.06 10.84
CA TRP A 77 -9.02 0.24 12.02
C TRP A 77 -10.49 0.11 11.65
N LEU A 78 -11.26 -0.37 12.61
CA LEU A 78 -12.70 -0.26 12.63
C LEU A 78 -13.07 0.83 13.64
N VAL A 79 -13.84 1.81 13.18
CA VAL A 79 -14.45 2.84 14.03
C VAL A 79 -15.96 2.73 13.94
N ALA A 80 -16.60 2.47 15.07
CA ALA A 80 -18.04 2.57 15.25
C ALA A 80 -18.38 3.81 16.09
N ALA A 81 -19.64 4.26 16.06
CA ALA A 81 -20.08 5.38 16.88
C ALA A 81 -19.77 5.09 18.36
N ASN A 82 -19.08 6.04 19.02
CA ASN A 82 -18.63 5.93 20.42
C ASN A 82 -17.63 4.78 20.70
N SER A 83 -16.91 4.27 19.70
CA SER A 83 -15.85 3.26 19.92
C SER A 83 -14.45 3.86 19.99
N VAL A 84 -13.56 3.17 20.71
CA VAL A 84 -12.10 3.38 20.60
C VAL A 84 -11.62 2.86 19.24
N PHE A 85 -10.57 3.45 18.66
CA PHE A 85 -9.91 2.93 17.47
C PHE A 85 -9.41 1.50 17.72
N ASN A 86 -10.10 0.51 17.16
CA ASN A 86 -9.69 -0.88 17.27
C ASN A 86 -8.93 -1.29 16.02
N ARG A 87 -7.67 -1.71 16.18
CA ARG A 87 -6.89 -2.27 15.08
C ARG A 87 -7.52 -3.59 14.65
N THR A 88 -7.61 -3.80 13.36
CA THR A 88 -8.27 -4.97 12.78
C THR A 88 -7.33 -5.69 11.84
N ALA A 89 -7.42 -7.02 11.82
CA ALA A 89 -6.72 -7.85 10.85
C ALA A 89 -7.66 -8.08 9.66
N THR A 90 -7.42 -7.37 8.56
CA THR A 90 -8.22 -7.49 7.34
C THR A 90 -7.37 -7.22 6.11
N ASN A 91 -7.87 -7.62 4.95
CA ASN A 91 -7.18 -7.43 3.69
C ASN A 91 -7.32 -5.96 3.23
N ILE A 92 -6.18 -5.33 2.94
CA ILE A 92 -6.09 -3.96 2.43
C ILE A 92 -5.45 -4.02 1.05
N SER A 93 -6.13 -3.45 0.06
CA SER A 93 -5.51 -3.13 -1.23
C SER A 93 -4.67 -1.87 -1.10
N TRP A 94 -3.58 -1.76 -1.84
CA TRP A 94 -2.75 -0.56 -1.82
C TRP A 94 -2.14 -0.24 -3.18
N ILE A 95 -1.81 1.03 -3.37
CA ILE A 95 -1.09 1.55 -4.53
C ILE A 95 -0.09 2.62 -4.08
N ALA A 96 1.10 2.60 -4.65
CA ALA A 96 2.19 3.50 -4.36
C ALA A 96 2.81 4.05 -5.65
N VAL A 97 3.33 5.28 -5.59
CA VAL A 97 4.00 5.95 -6.72
C VAL A 97 5.34 6.49 -6.28
N GLY A 98 6.36 6.35 -7.13
CA GLY A 98 7.72 6.80 -6.82
C GLY A 98 8.62 6.87 -8.06
N ILE A 99 9.92 7.04 -7.82
CA ILE A 99 11.00 7.04 -8.82
C ILE A 99 12.29 6.50 -8.25
#